data_AF-A0A5J4TK04-F1
#
_entry.id   AF-A0A5J4TK04-F1
#
_cell.length_a   1.000
_cell.length_b   1.000
_cell.length_c   1.000
_cell.angle_alpha   90.00
_cell.angle_beta   90.00
_cell.angle_gamma   90.00
#
_symmetry.space_group_name_H-M   'P 1'
#
loop_
_entity.id
_entity.type
_entity.pdbx_description
1 polymer ?
#
loop_
_entity_poly.entity_id
_entity_poly.type
_entity_poly.pdbx_seq_one_letter_code
_entity_poly.pdbx_strand_id
1 'polypeptide(L)'
;MALTERELKEAEEITQMLIRPERARYPPEDILEDKCDFDDIPFKISYFDITNRRKEIIKAILWHHQSLALNKDTPVIVCSHGNAENKQSSGDIAYLMRKEQIAVVGFDFSGCGNSGGQYVTMGKNELPDLEDVIENIKTKFGFQKI
;
A
#
# COMPACT_ATOMS: atom_id res chain seq x y z
N MET A 1 4.76 -30.39 31.56
CA MET A 1 5.45 -29.27 32.22
C MET A 1 4.65 -28.02 31.96
N ALA A 2 4.35 -27.24 33.00
CA ALA A 2 3.78 -25.91 32.82
C ALA A 2 4.90 -24.94 32.42
N LEU A 3 4.61 -24.00 31.53
CA LEU A 3 5.55 -22.94 31.15
C LEU A 3 5.82 -22.03 32.36
N THR A 4 7.04 -21.56 32.48
CA THR A 4 7.42 -20.50 33.42
C THR A 4 6.82 -19.16 33.01
N GLU A 5 6.70 -18.21 33.95
CA GLU A 5 6.21 -16.86 33.65
C GLU A 5 7.05 -16.16 32.57
N ARG A 6 8.36 -16.41 32.56
CA ARG A 6 9.26 -15.89 31.53
C ARG A 6 8.93 -16.47 30.16
N GLU A 7 8.75 -17.79 30.05
CA GLU A 7 8.41 -18.44 28.78
C GLU A 7 7.03 -18.01 28.27
N LEU A 8 6.06 -17.77 29.16
CA LEU A 8 4.76 -17.22 28.80
C LEU A 8 4.89 -15.81 28.21
N LYS A 9 5.71 -14.96 28.83
CA LYS A 9 5.97 -13.60 28.34
C LYS A 9 6.68 -13.61 26.98
N GLU A 10 7.73 -14.43 26.83
CA GLU A 10 8.45 -14.58 25.55
C GLU A 10 7.51 -15.12 24.45
N ALA A 11 6.66 -16.09 24.77
CA ALA A 11 5.67 -16.62 23.82
C ALA A 11 4.64 -15.56 23.40
N GLU A 12 4.21 -14.69 24.32
CA GLU A 12 3.32 -13.58 24.02
C GLU A 12 4.00 -12.54 23.11
N GLU A 13 5.25 -12.15 23.40
CA GLU A 13 6.02 -11.22 22.56
C GLU A 13 6.23 -11.76 21.15
N ILE A 14 6.62 -13.03 21.00
CA ILE A 14 6.78 -13.69 19.68
C ILE A 14 5.44 -13.75 18.95
N THR A 15 4.38 -14.09 19.67
CA THR A 15 3.03 -14.15 19.10
C THR A 15 2.60 -12.76 18.62
N GLN A 16 2.82 -11.70 19.40
CA GLN A 16 2.57 -10.34 18.97
C GLN A 16 3.40 -9.97 17.75
N MET A 17 4.66 -10.36 17.64
CA MET A 17 5.44 -10.13 16.41
C MET A 17 4.87 -10.84 15.18
N LEU A 18 4.21 -11.98 15.36
CA LEU A 18 3.58 -12.75 14.27
C LEU A 18 2.19 -12.24 13.89
N ILE A 19 1.33 -11.95 14.87
CA ILE A 19 -0.08 -11.58 14.65
C ILE A 19 -0.31 -10.06 14.65
N ARG A 20 0.62 -9.31 15.21
CA ARG A 20 0.57 -7.85 15.39
C ARG A 20 1.98 -7.23 15.28
N PRO A 21 2.70 -7.47 14.17
CA PRO A 21 3.96 -6.77 13.94
C PRO A 21 3.74 -5.26 14.13
N GLU A 22 4.76 -4.57 14.65
CA GLU A 22 4.62 -3.16 14.97
C GLU A 22 4.16 -2.41 13.72
N ARG A 23 2.97 -1.82 13.80
CA ARG A 23 2.40 -1.08 12.68
C ARG A 23 3.32 0.10 12.38
N ALA A 24 3.75 0.19 11.12
CA ALA A 24 4.53 1.32 10.65
C ALA A 24 3.80 2.63 10.98
N ARG A 25 4.51 3.55 11.65
CA ARG A 25 4.02 4.89 11.98
C ARG A 25 4.72 5.88 11.09
N TYR A 26 3.96 6.55 10.25
CA TYR A 26 4.42 7.66 9.42
C TYR A 26 3.35 8.74 9.38
N PRO A 27 3.71 9.98 9.01
CA PRO A 27 2.77 11.10 9.03
C PRO A 27 1.47 10.77 8.26
N PRO A 28 0.32 11.26 8.74
CA PRO A 28 -0.94 11.12 8.02
C PRO A 28 -0.85 11.82 6.66
N GLU A 29 -1.59 11.30 5.67
CA GLU A 29 -1.66 11.90 4.34
C GLU A 29 -2.57 13.15 4.33
N ASP A 30 -2.15 14.21 5.01
CA ASP A 30 -2.89 15.48 5.05
C ASP A 30 -2.85 16.22 3.70
N ILE A 31 -1.86 15.86 2.87
CA ILE A 31 -1.66 16.38 1.52
C ILE A 31 -2.13 15.32 0.53
N LEU A 32 -3.10 15.66 -0.32
CA LEU A 32 -3.66 14.73 -1.32
C LEU A 32 -2.80 14.60 -2.58
N GLU A 33 -1.98 15.60 -2.88
CA GLU A 33 -1.09 15.59 -4.04
C GLU A 33 0.25 16.24 -3.71
N ASP A 34 1.32 15.60 -4.12
CA ASP A 34 2.70 16.09 -3.98
C ASP A 34 3.48 15.87 -5.28
N LYS A 35 4.71 16.34 -5.34
CA LYS A 35 5.61 16.21 -6.49
C LYS A 35 7.02 15.86 -6.04
N CYS A 36 7.69 15.02 -6.82
CA CYS A 36 9.10 14.75 -6.66
C CYS A 36 9.77 14.62 -8.04
N ASP A 37 11.09 14.67 -8.06
CA ASP A 37 11.87 14.39 -9.26
C ASP A 37 12.68 13.11 -9.06
N PHE A 38 12.63 12.20 -10.03
CA PHE A 38 13.49 11.03 -10.10
C PHE A 38 14.51 11.23 -11.22
N ASP A 39 15.76 11.55 -10.88
CA ASP A 39 16.82 11.91 -11.85
C ASP A 39 16.36 13.02 -12.83
N ASP A 40 15.85 14.14 -12.29
CA ASP A 40 15.30 15.28 -13.04
C ASP A 40 14.03 14.98 -13.86
N ILE A 41 13.43 13.79 -13.68
CA ILE A 41 12.16 13.41 -14.29
C ILE A 41 11.02 13.73 -13.32
N PRO A 42 10.10 14.65 -13.66
CA PRO A 42 9.07 15.11 -12.74
C PRO A 42 7.95 14.09 -12.59
N PHE A 43 7.70 13.71 -11.34
CA PHE A 43 6.65 12.79 -10.93
C PHE A 43 5.58 13.52 -10.11
N LYS A 44 4.33 13.12 -10.35
CA LYS A 44 3.20 13.45 -9.50
C LYS A 44 2.93 12.29 -8.55
N ILE A 45 2.73 12.63 -7.29
CA ILE A 45 2.34 11.72 -6.22
C ILE A 45 0.92 12.09 -5.82
N SER A 46 0.00 11.12 -5.80
CA SER A 46 -1.38 11.35 -5.36
C SER A 46 -1.75 10.34 -4.28
N TYR A 47 -2.19 10.83 -3.13
CA TYR A 47 -2.69 10.02 -2.03
C TYR A 47 -4.21 9.93 -2.11
N PHE A 48 -4.76 8.74 -1.90
CA PHE A 48 -6.20 8.53 -1.97
C PHE A 48 -6.67 7.34 -1.15
N ASP A 49 -7.94 7.44 -0.78
CA ASP A 49 -8.62 6.43 0.02
C ASP A 49 -9.47 5.51 -0.85
N ILE A 50 -9.49 4.24 -0.48
CA ILE A 50 -10.33 3.19 -1.07
C ILE A 50 -11.12 2.55 0.06
N THR A 51 -12.44 2.50 -0.06
CA THR A 51 -13.26 1.75 0.90
C THR A 51 -13.35 0.31 0.44
N ASN A 52 -12.79 -0.63 1.20
CA ASN A 52 -12.88 -2.05 0.88
C ASN A 52 -14.28 -2.63 1.20
N ARG A 53 -14.53 -3.88 0.80
CA ARG A 53 -15.80 -4.59 1.02
C ARG A 53 -16.16 -4.80 2.50
N ARG A 54 -15.20 -4.63 3.41
CA ARG A 54 -15.38 -4.68 4.88
C ARG A 54 -15.58 -3.30 5.50
N LYS A 55 -15.68 -2.25 4.68
CA LYS A 55 -15.84 -0.83 5.08
C LYS A 55 -14.64 -0.26 5.83
N GLU A 56 -13.47 -0.87 5.66
CA GLU A 56 -12.20 -0.33 6.12
C GLU A 56 -11.63 0.61 5.05
N ILE A 57 -10.94 1.66 5.48
CA ILE A 57 -10.27 2.59 4.58
C ILE A 57 -8.87 2.04 4.27
N ILE A 58 -8.62 1.77 2.99
CA ILE A 58 -7.32 1.42 2.45
C ILE A 58 -6.65 2.70 1.95
N LYS A 59 -5.46 3.00 2.48
CA LYS A 59 -4.63 4.13 2.08
C LYS A 59 -3.77 3.73 0.90
N ALA A 60 -3.91 4.46 -0.20
CA ALA A 60 -3.16 4.23 -1.43
C ALA A 60 -2.37 5.47 -1.87
N ILE A 61 -1.35 5.21 -2.67
CA ILE A 61 -0.46 6.20 -3.27
C ILE A 61 -0.31 5.86 -4.75
N LEU A 62 -0.39 6.87 -5.61
CA LEU A 62 -0.21 6.76 -7.04
C LEU A 62 0.98 7.63 -7.46
N TRP A 63 1.90 7.00 -8.17
CA TRP A 63 3.08 7.62 -8.77
C TRP A 63 2.93 7.59 -10.29
N HIS A 64 3.14 8.72 -10.93
CA HIS A 64 3.24 8.76 -12.39
C HIS A 64 4.02 9.97 -12.86
N HIS A 65 4.57 9.88 -14.07
CA HIS A 65 5.20 11.03 -14.72
C HIS A 65 4.19 12.19 -14.82
N GLN A 66 4.64 13.43 -14.56
CA GLN A 66 3.75 14.60 -14.51
C GLN A 66 2.99 14.82 -15.83
N SER A 67 3.59 14.46 -16.96
CA SER A 67 2.94 14.57 -18.29
C SER A 67 2.11 13.35 -18.69
N LEU A 68 2.10 12.27 -17.90
CA LEU A 68 1.35 11.05 -18.24
C LEU A 68 -0.14 11.27 -17.97
N ALA A 69 -0.96 11.14 -19.01
CA ALA A 69 -2.40 11.09 -18.87
C ALA A 69 -2.84 9.70 -18.36
N LEU A 70 -3.65 9.67 -17.32
CA LEU A 70 -4.19 8.42 -16.76
C LEU A 70 -5.50 8.06 -17.48
N ASN A 71 -5.52 6.91 -18.13
CA ASN A 71 -6.70 6.40 -18.83
C ASN A 71 -6.59 4.87 -19.06
N LYS A 72 -7.53 4.30 -19.81
CA LYS A 72 -7.58 2.87 -20.13
C LYS A 72 -6.36 2.31 -20.83
N ASP A 73 -5.65 3.13 -21.60
CA ASP A 73 -4.49 2.72 -22.37
C ASP A 73 -3.18 2.83 -21.57
N THR A 74 -3.21 3.50 -20.41
CA THR A 74 -2.09 3.63 -19.48
C THR A 74 -1.85 2.31 -18.75
N PRO A 75 -0.67 1.68 -18.91
CA PRO A 75 -0.26 0.55 -18.09
C PRO A 75 -0.02 1.00 -16.64
N VAL A 76 -0.46 0.18 -15.68
CA VAL A 76 -0.27 0.42 -14.26
C VAL A 76 0.30 -0.82 -13.58
N ILE A 77 1.26 -0.62 -12.68
CA ILE A 77 1.76 -1.65 -11.78
C ILE A 77 1.11 -1.45 -10.43
N VAL A 78 0.51 -2.51 -9.87
CA VAL A 78 -0.05 -2.50 -8.50
C VAL A 78 0.93 -3.22 -7.57
N CYS A 79 1.45 -2.51 -6.60
CA CYS A 79 2.46 -2.98 -5.66
C CYS A 79 1.83 -3.36 -4.32
N SER A 80 1.84 -4.66 -4.03
CA SER A 80 1.60 -5.20 -2.69
C SER A 80 2.90 -5.16 -1.89
N HIS A 81 2.91 -4.50 -0.75
CA HIS A 81 4.11 -4.42 0.10
C HIS A 81 4.36 -5.73 0.87
N GLY A 82 5.60 -5.93 1.33
CA GLY A 82 5.96 -7.06 2.21
C GLY A 82 5.47 -6.90 3.65
N ASN A 83 5.61 -7.95 4.47
CA ASN A 83 5.09 -8.00 5.85
C ASN A 83 5.62 -6.88 6.79
N ALA A 84 6.81 -6.34 6.51
CA ALA A 84 7.45 -5.29 7.30
C ALA A 84 7.59 -3.96 6.53
N GLU A 85 6.82 -3.81 5.46
CA GLU A 85 6.82 -2.63 4.59
C GLU A 85 5.46 -1.93 4.65
N ASN A 86 5.33 -0.87 3.86
CA ASN A 86 4.11 -0.12 3.66
C ASN A 86 4.07 0.42 2.22
N LYS A 87 3.01 1.13 1.85
CA LYS A 87 2.79 1.66 0.50
C LYS A 87 3.92 2.52 -0.05
N GLN A 88 4.72 3.17 0.79
CA GLN A 88 5.82 4.04 0.35
C GLN A 88 6.91 3.26 -0.41
N SER A 89 7.06 1.95 -0.14
CA SER A 89 7.96 1.05 -0.88
C SER A 89 7.69 1.01 -2.39
N SER A 90 6.45 1.31 -2.82
CA SER A 90 6.11 1.43 -4.25
C SER A 90 6.87 2.56 -4.97
N GLY A 91 7.42 3.53 -4.22
CA GLY A 91 8.30 4.56 -4.75
C GLY A 91 9.57 4.00 -5.39
N ASP A 92 10.11 2.88 -4.88
CA ASP A 92 11.28 2.22 -5.47
C ASP A 92 10.97 1.63 -6.86
N ILE A 93 9.75 1.08 -7.00
CA ILE A 93 9.25 0.59 -8.28
C ILE A 93 8.99 1.76 -9.24
N ALA A 94 8.42 2.85 -8.75
CA ALA A 94 8.23 4.07 -9.54
C ALA A 94 9.58 4.64 -10.03
N TYR A 95 10.60 4.67 -9.18
CA TYR A 95 11.95 5.05 -9.55
C TYR A 95 12.54 4.11 -10.61
N LEU A 96 12.40 2.79 -10.44
CA LEU A 96 12.88 1.83 -11.44
C LEU A 96 12.22 2.03 -12.80
N MET A 97 10.91 2.32 -12.82
CA MET A 97 10.09 2.53 -14.02
C MET A 97 10.07 3.99 -14.51
N ARG A 98 10.86 4.89 -13.93
CA ARG A 98 10.75 6.36 -14.14
C ARG A 98 10.85 6.83 -15.59
N LYS A 99 11.52 6.06 -16.46
CA LYS A 99 11.70 6.36 -17.88
C LYS A 99 10.58 5.80 -18.76
N GLU A 100 9.69 4.99 -18.19
CA GLU A 100 8.57 4.37 -18.86
C GLU A 100 7.30 5.19 -18.68
N GLN A 101 6.36 5.07 -19.63
CA GLN A 101 5.04 5.70 -19.54
C GLN A 101 4.06 4.81 -18.76
N ILE A 102 4.46 4.42 -17.54
CA ILE A 102 3.74 3.52 -16.63
C ILE A 102 3.35 4.28 -15.36
N ALA A 103 2.14 4.01 -14.85
CA ALA A 103 1.73 4.43 -13.51
C ALA A 103 2.08 3.34 -12.48
N VAL A 104 2.35 3.72 -11.24
CA VAL A 104 2.60 2.77 -10.15
C VAL A 104 1.68 3.10 -8.99
N VAL A 105 0.93 2.10 -8.51
CA VAL A 105 0.06 2.23 -7.34
C VAL A 105 0.61 1.38 -6.21
N GLY A 106 0.89 2.00 -5.07
CA GLY A 106 1.10 1.30 -3.81
C GLY A 106 -0.10 1.47 -2.91
N PHE A 107 -0.30 0.56 -1.97
CA PHE A 107 -1.37 0.66 -0.97
C PHE A 107 -1.00 -0.10 0.29
N ASP A 108 -1.54 0.32 1.43
CA ASP A 108 -1.39 -0.37 2.71
C ASP A 108 -2.55 -1.37 2.86
N PHE A 109 -2.27 -2.66 3.08
CA PHE A 109 -3.33 -3.62 3.38
C PHE A 109 -4.10 -3.24 4.67
N SER A 110 -5.32 -3.75 4.82
CA SER A 110 -6.02 -3.63 6.11
C SER A 110 -5.16 -4.21 7.24
N GLY A 111 -5.11 -3.50 8.37
CA GLY A 111 -4.24 -3.85 9.48
C GLY A 111 -2.82 -3.27 9.38
N CYS A 112 -2.40 -2.74 8.23
CA CYS A 112 -1.06 -2.20 8.00
C CYS A 112 -1.05 -0.67 7.85
N GLY A 113 0.07 -0.05 8.22
CA GLY A 113 0.34 1.35 7.94
C GLY A 113 -0.77 2.30 8.40
N ASN A 114 -1.13 3.23 7.52
CA ASN A 114 -2.22 4.20 7.75
C ASN A 114 -3.60 3.66 7.37
N SER A 115 -3.70 2.42 6.86
CA SER A 115 -4.99 1.80 6.58
C SER A 115 -5.76 1.44 7.86
N GLY A 116 -7.07 1.33 7.70
CA GLY A 116 -7.98 0.80 8.72
C GLY A 116 -7.74 -0.68 9.00
N GLY A 117 -8.67 -1.29 9.73
CA GLY A 117 -8.50 -2.65 10.23
C GLY A 117 -7.54 -2.72 11.42
N GLN A 118 -7.68 -3.76 12.24
CA GLN A 118 -6.92 -3.88 13.49
C GLN A 118 -5.65 -4.73 13.36
N TYR A 119 -5.69 -5.79 12.56
CA TYR A 119 -4.64 -6.80 12.47
C TYR A 119 -4.38 -7.15 11.01
N VAL A 120 -3.12 -7.43 10.68
CA VAL A 120 -2.76 -8.14 9.45
C VAL A 120 -3.23 -9.59 9.59
N THR A 121 -3.62 -10.20 8.48
CA THR A 121 -4.24 -11.54 8.50
C THR A 121 -3.50 -12.57 7.66
N MET A 122 -2.32 -12.21 7.16
CA MET A 122 -1.40 -13.12 6.47
C MET A 122 -2.04 -13.85 5.29
N GLY A 123 -2.83 -13.12 4.50
CA GLY A 123 -3.43 -13.56 3.23
C GLY A 123 -4.96 -13.62 3.23
N LYS A 124 -5.61 -13.66 4.39
CA LYS A 124 -7.07 -13.81 4.47
C LYS A 124 -7.80 -12.56 3.97
N ASN A 125 -7.40 -11.39 4.46
CA ASN A 125 -7.99 -10.09 4.11
C ASN A 125 -7.20 -9.41 2.99
N GLU A 126 -5.92 -9.73 2.85
CA GLU A 126 -5.02 -9.13 1.88
C GLU A 126 -5.44 -9.46 0.43
N LEU A 127 -5.91 -10.70 0.18
CA LEU A 127 -6.44 -11.06 -1.14
C LEU A 127 -7.67 -10.21 -1.54
N PRO A 128 -8.76 -10.15 -0.75
CA PRO A 128 -9.90 -9.32 -1.09
C PRO A 128 -9.58 -7.82 -1.08
N ASP A 129 -8.63 -7.35 -0.26
CA ASP A 129 -8.17 -5.95 -0.32
C ASP A 129 -7.52 -5.63 -1.67
N LEU A 130 -6.66 -6.52 -2.18
CA LEU A 130 -6.04 -6.33 -3.50
C LEU A 130 -7.08 -6.30 -4.62
N GLU A 131 -8.09 -7.18 -4.57
CA GLU A 131 -9.22 -7.17 -5.52
C GLU A 131 -9.95 -5.81 -5.48
N ASP A 132 -10.31 -5.34 -4.28
CA ASP A 132 -11.02 -4.06 -4.09
C ASP A 132 -10.17 -2.87 -4.59
N VAL A 133 -8.85 -2.91 -4.37
CA VAL A 133 -7.91 -1.91 -4.89
C VAL A 133 -7.90 -1.91 -6.42
N ILE A 134 -7.76 -3.09 -7.04
CA ILE A 134 -7.75 -3.24 -8.49
C ILE A 134 -9.06 -2.72 -9.11
N GLU A 135 -10.20 -3.08 -8.55
CA GLU A 135 -11.50 -2.60 -9.02
C GLU A 135 -11.62 -1.09 -8.86
N ASN A 136 -11.20 -0.53 -7.72
CA ASN A 136 -11.28 0.90 -7.46
C ASN A 136 -10.45 1.71 -8.47
N ILE A 137 -9.19 1.32 -8.73
CA ILE A 137 -8.32 2.07 -9.65
C ILE A 137 -8.79 2.00 -11.11
N LYS A 138 -9.44 0.88 -11.50
CA LYS A 138 -10.10 0.77 -12.82
C LYS A 138 -11.21 1.80 -12.95
N THR A 139 -12.06 1.96 -11.93
CA THR A 139 -13.16 2.93 -11.95
C THR A 139 -12.68 4.36 -11.79
N LYS A 140 -11.73 4.60 -10.88
CA LYS A 140 -11.29 5.95 -10.49
C LYS A 140 -10.37 6.61 -11.51
N PHE A 141 -9.42 5.85 -12.07
CA PHE A 141 -8.42 6.37 -13.01
C PHE A 141 -8.61 5.84 -14.44
N GLY A 142 -9.54 4.91 -14.63
CA GLY A 142 -9.83 4.33 -15.94
C GLY A 142 -8.88 3.22 -16.38
N PHE A 143 -7.87 2.84 -15.58
CA PHE A 143 -6.87 1.84 -15.95
C PHE A 143 -7.51 0.53 -16.39
N GLN A 144 -6.99 -0.10 -17.45
CA GLN A 144 -7.43 -1.43 -17.91
C GLN A 144 -6.27 -2.40 -18.12
N LYS A 145 -5.03 -1.90 -18.11
CA LYS A 145 -3.79 -2.68 -18.28
C LYS A 145 -3.07 -2.76 -16.94
N ILE A 146 -3.37 -3.80 -16.18
CA ILE A 146 -2.84 -4.08 -14.83
C ILE A 146 -2.01 -5.36 -14.91
#